data_AF-A0A950LH63-F1
#
_entry.id   AF-A0A950LH63-F1
#
_cell.length_a   1.000
_cell.length_b   1.000
_cell.length_c   1.000
_cell.angle_alpha   90.00
_cell.angle_beta   90.00
_cell.angle_gamma   90.00
#
_symmetry.space_group_name_H-M   'P 1'
#
loop_
_entity.id
_entity.type
_entity.pdbx_description
1 polymer ?
#
loop_
_entity_poly.entity_id
_entity_poly.type
_entity_poly.pdbx_seq_one_letter_code
_entity_poly.pdbx_strand_id
1 'polypeptide(L)'
;MLKTLQSFAGELGDTASRINPVLSAHHRQASAVLDRRSRRWDRDRMARFGELWRASPIRGNASHLCNGAVKTYRRARRQALALGKGKDAALHPLRKACVDHQNHLAFFTLGAKGKIAARHGKLRRLRDQLGLCHDLEVLRDFVRTRSDVSASDLIHLEEVLMRRHGELVQKAIKSSAVLFAGKPRQFEKWFARELGKVSISGAAEASSRLEASAASMELQKGVG
;
A
#
# COMPACT_ATOMS: atom_id res chain seq x y z
N MET A 1 9.40 12.22 -3.98
CA MET A 1 10.37 13.34 -3.96
C MET A 1 9.84 14.65 -4.54
N LEU A 2 9.73 14.90 -5.87
CA LEU A 2 9.27 16.23 -6.36
C LEU A 2 7.84 16.59 -5.96
N LYS A 3 6.92 15.62 -6.03
CA LYS A 3 5.55 15.81 -5.52
C LYS A 3 5.54 16.11 -4.01
N THR A 4 6.50 15.55 -3.28
CA THR A 4 6.67 15.76 -1.84
C THR A 4 7.17 17.20 -1.59
N LEU A 5 8.18 17.66 -2.33
CA LEU A 5 8.68 19.04 -2.26
C LEU A 5 7.63 20.09 -2.64
N GLN A 6 6.89 19.85 -3.73
CA GLN A 6 5.79 20.72 -4.14
C GLN A 6 4.71 20.84 -3.07
N SER A 7 4.47 19.78 -2.29
CA SER A 7 3.50 19.83 -1.19
C SER A 7 3.94 20.72 -0.01
N PHE A 8 5.21 21.14 0.04
CA PHE A 8 5.75 22.04 1.07
C PHE A 8 5.92 23.49 0.61
N ALA A 9 5.55 23.83 -0.62
CA ALA A 9 5.76 25.18 -1.14
C ALA A 9 5.14 26.28 -0.25
N GLY A 10 3.98 26.02 0.35
CA GLY A 10 3.35 26.95 1.28
C GLY A 10 4.04 27.05 2.65
N GLU A 11 4.70 25.99 3.13
CA GLU A 11 5.43 26.00 4.41
C GLU A 11 6.83 26.62 4.28
N LEU A 12 7.40 26.55 3.07
CA LEU A 12 8.74 27.06 2.76
C LEU A 12 8.73 28.52 2.27
N GLY A 13 7.58 29.06 1.87
CA GLY A 13 7.46 30.45 1.38
C GLY A 13 8.47 30.76 0.26
N ASP A 14 9.18 31.88 0.38
CA ASP A 14 10.18 32.31 -0.61
C ASP A 14 11.36 31.34 -0.76
N THR A 15 11.65 30.57 0.28
CA THR A 15 12.67 29.51 0.27
C THR A 15 12.32 28.43 -0.75
N ALA A 16 11.03 28.15 -0.97
CA ALA A 16 10.60 27.20 -2.00
C ALA A 16 11.02 27.65 -3.41
N SER A 17 10.90 28.94 -3.72
CA SER A 17 11.25 29.50 -5.03
C SER A 17 12.75 29.41 -5.31
N ARG A 18 13.59 29.49 -4.28
CA ARG A 18 15.05 29.35 -4.39
C ARG A 18 15.49 27.88 -4.50
N ILE A 19 14.86 26.99 -3.74
CA ILE A 19 15.26 25.59 -3.63
C ILE A 19 14.67 24.72 -4.76
N ASN A 20 13.41 24.94 -5.15
CA ASN A 20 12.70 24.07 -6.09
C ASN A 20 13.38 23.90 -7.45
N PRO A 21 13.94 24.95 -8.10
CA PRO A 21 14.63 24.80 -9.37
C PRO A 21 15.83 23.86 -9.28
N VAL A 22 16.63 24.00 -8.21
CA VAL A 22 17.82 23.20 -7.94
C VAL A 22 17.43 21.73 -7.71
N LEU A 23 16.50 21.47 -6.79
CA LEU A 23 16.06 20.10 -6.50
C LEU A 23 15.36 19.44 -7.69
N SER A 24 14.64 20.21 -8.51
CA SER A 24 13.98 19.72 -9.74
C SER A 24 14.95 19.33 -10.83
N ALA A 25 16.03 20.12 -11.04
CA ALA A 25 17.07 19.78 -12.01
C ALA A 25 17.75 18.45 -11.66
N HIS A 26 18.10 18.27 -10.39
CA HIS A 26 18.74 17.04 -9.90
C HIS A 26 17.81 15.83 -9.93
N HIS A 27 16.54 15.99 -9.58
CA HIS A 27 15.58 14.90 -9.69
C HIS A 27 15.37 14.45 -11.14
N ARG A 28 15.37 15.39 -12.11
CA ARG A 28 15.30 15.05 -13.54
C ARG A 28 16.53 14.24 -13.96
N GLN A 29 17.72 14.65 -13.53
CA GLN A 29 18.97 13.95 -13.83
C GLN A 29 19.01 12.54 -13.21
N ALA A 30 18.65 12.40 -11.92
CA ALA A 30 18.56 11.11 -11.25
C ALA A 30 17.48 10.20 -11.85
N SER A 31 16.33 10.77 -12.22
CA SER A 31 15.24 10.00 -12.84
C SER A 31 15.60 9.52 -14.25
N ALA A 32 16.32 10.32 -15.03
CA ALA A 32 16.81 9.92 -16.36
C ALA A 32 17.74 8.70 -16.29
N VAL A 33 18.51 8.55 -15.19
CA VAL A 33 19.35 7.37 -14.94
C VAL A 33 18.52 6.14 -14.55
N LEU A 34 17.43 6.32 -13.80
CA LEU A 34 16.58 5.21 -13.31
C LEU A 34 15.51 4.75 -14.33
N ASP A 35 15.14 5.56 -15.32
CA ASP A 35 13.97 5.33 -16.18
C ASP A 35 14.14 4.21 -17.22
N ARG A 36 15.36 3.75 -17.53
CA ARG A 36 15.55 2.74 -18.58
C ARG A 36 15.21 1.30 -18.19
N ARG A 37 15.08 0.98 -16.89
CA ARG A 37 14.90 -0.42 -16.46
C ARG A 37 13.83 -0.67 -15.40
N SER A 38 13.35 0.32 -14.64
CA SER A 38 12.63 0.05 -13.37
C SER A 38 11.10 0.08 -13.44
N ARG A 39 10.46 0.86 -14.31
CA ARG A 39 9.00 1.12 -14.21
C ARG A 39 8.09 0.03 -14.78
N ARG A 40 8.63 -0.93 -15.54
CA ARG A 40 7.86 -2.00 -16.20
C ARG A 40 7.62 -3.25 -15.31
N TRP A 41 7.97 -3.19 -14.02
CA TRP A 41 8.16 -4.41 -13.21
C TRP A 41 6.97 -4.85 -12.33
N ASP A 42 5.94 -4.05 -12.09
CA ASP A 42 4.95 -4.39 -11.04
C ASP A 42 3.55 -4.77 -11.53
N ARG A 43 2.93 -4.06 -12.49
CA ARG A 43 1.51 -4.29 -12.79
C ARG A 43 1.27 -5.46 -13.73
N ASP A 44 1.91 -5.45 -14.90
CA ASP A 44 1.73 -6.50 -15.91
C ASP A 44 2.33 -7.83 -15.43
N ARG A 45 3.36 -7.79 -14.59
CA ARG A 45 3.94 -8.99 -14.00
C ARG A 45 3.01 -9.64 -12.98
N MET A 46 2.34 -8.84 -12.14
CA MET A 46 1.33 -9.37 -11.22
C MET A 46 0.07 -9.84 -11.96
N ALA A 47 -0.32 -9.17 -13.05
CA ALA A 47 -1.41 -9.63 -13.91
C ALA A 47 -1.06 -10.97 -14.59
N ARG A 48 0.11 -11.06 -15.23
CA ARG A 48 0.62 -12.31 -15.84
C ARG A 48 0.83 -13.41 -14.81
N PHE A 49 1.36 -13.09 -13.63
CA PHE A 49 1.47 -14.06 -12.54
C PHE A 49 0.10 -14.53 -12.08
N GLY A 50 -0.89 -13.65 -11.99
CA GLY A 50 -2.27 -14.00 -11.67
C GLY A 50 -2.96 -14.84 -12.76
N GLU A 51 -2.63 -14.65 -14.04
CA GLU A 51 -3.08 -15.50 -15.16
C GLU A 51 -2.39 -16.86 -15.14
N LEU A 52 -1.06 -16.89 -15.03
CA LEU A 52 -0.28 -18.13 -14.91
C LEU A 52 -0.70 -18.94 -13.69
N TRP A 53 -0.96 -18.30 -12.55
CA TRP A 53 -1.45 -18.96 -11.34
C TRP A 53 -2.84 -19.57 -11.54
N ARG A 54 -3.73 -18.89 -12.27
CA ARG A 54 -5.08 -19.40 -12.61
C ARG A 54 -5.05 -20.55 -13.62
N ALA A 55 -4.09 -20.52 -14.55
CA ALA A 55 -3.88 -21.56 -15.56
C ALA A 55 -3.04 -22.75 -15.03
N SER A 56 -2.33 -22.58 -13.91
CA SER A 56 -1.49 -23.62 -13.35
C SER A 56 -2.33 -24.66 -12.61
N PRO A 57 -2.14 -25.97 -12.85
CA PRO A 57 -2.83 -27.04 -12.15
C PRO A 57 -2.28 -27.25 -10.72
N ILE A 58 -1.77 -26.17 -10.09
CA ILE A 58 -1.35 -26.21 -8.70
C ILE A 58 -2.62 -26.35 -7.88
N ARG A 59 -2.76 -27.52 -7.23
CA ARG A 59 -3.71 -27.76 -6.13
C ARG A 59 -3.33 -26.88 -4.93
N GLY A 60 -3.42 -25.57 -5.08
CA GLY A 60 -3.19 -24.60 -4.03
C GLY A 60 -4.41 -24.59 -3.13
N ASN A 61 -4.31 -25.22 -1.96
CA ASN A 61 -5.39 -25.17 -0.99
C ASN A 61 -5.55 -23.72 -0.49
N ALA A 62 -6.77 -23.18 -0.54
CA ALA A 62 -7.10 -21.85 0.00
C ALA A 62 -6.62 -21.68 1.45
N SER A 63 -6.50 -22.78 2.21
CA SER A 63 -5.90 -22.81 3.55
C SER A 63 -4.47 -22.26 3.59
N HIS A 64 -3.64 -22.52 2.57
CA HIS A 64 -2.27 -22.01 2.49
C HIS A 64 -2.22 -20.49 2.32
N LEU A 65 -3.11 -19.93 1.50
CA LEU A 65 -3.25 -18.48 1.32
C LEU A 65 -3.74 -17.81 2.62
N CYS A 66 -4.69 -18.44 3.32
CA CYS A 66 -5.15 -17.98 4.64
C CYS A 66 -4.03 -17.97 5.67
N ASN A 67 -3.25 -19.06 5.73
CA ASN A 67 -2.09 -19.16 6.62
C ASN A 67 -1.04 -18.08 6.30
N GLY A 68 -0.80 -17.80 5.02
CA GLY A 68 0.06 -16.70 4.57
C GLY A 68 -0.44 -15.32 5.03
N ALA A 69 -1.74 -15.05 4.91
CA ALA A 69 -2.34 -13.80 5.38
C ALA A 69 -2.19 -13.62 6.90
N VAL A 70 -2.34 -14.70 7.69
CA VAL A 70 -2.15 -14.67 9.15
C VAL A 70 -0.67 -14.47 9.51
N LYS A 71 0.26 -15.14 8.81
CA LYS A 71 1.71 -14.96 9.03
C LYS A 71 2.16 -13.52 8.76
N THR A 72 1.72 -12.94 7.65
CA THR A 72 2.05 -11.55 7.30
C THR A 72 1.37 -10.54 8.22
N TYR A 73 0.14 -10.80 8.69
CA TYR A 73 -0.49 -10.03 9.76
C TYR A 73 0.36 -10.03 11.04
N ARG A 74 0.82 -11.20 11.50
CA ARG A 74 1.68 -11.33 12.70
C ARG A 74 2.94 -10.49 12.57
N ARG A 75 3.59 -10.55 11.40
CA ARG A 75 4.80 -9.76 11.10
C ARG A 75 4.51 -8.27 11.16
N ALA A 76 3.49 -7.80 10.45
CA ALA A 76 3.13 -6.38 10.41
C ALA A 76 2.73 -5.86 11.80
N ARG A 77 1.94 -6.62 12.56
CA ARG A 77 1.58 -6.28 13.94
C ARG A 77 2.80 -6.13 14.85
N ARG A 78 3.79 -7.02 14.75
CA ARG A 78 5.02 -6.93 15.54
C ARG A 78 5.75 -5.61 15.29
N GLN A 79 5.85 -5.20 14.03
CA GLN A 79 6.50 -3.94 13.66
C GLN A 79 5.66 -2.72 14.06
N ALA A 80 4.33 -2.80 13.95
CA ALA A 80 3.43 -1.75 14.41
C ALA A 80 3.55 -1.51 15.93
N LEU A 81 3.65 -2.59 16.71
CA LEU A 81 3.90 -2.50 18.15
C LEU A 81 5.30 -1.95 18.48
N ALA A 82 6.32 -2.28 17.68
CA ALA A 82 7.65 -1.72 17.86
C ALA A 82 7.64 -0.20 17.59
N LEU A 83 7.00 0.22 16.49
CA LEU A 83 6.85 1.63 16.13
C LEU A 83 6.06 2.40 17.20
N GLY A 84 4.96 1.85 17.71
CA GLY A 84 4.17 2.46 18.78
C GLY A 84 4.92 2.59 20.12
N LYS A 85 6.04 1.89 20.31
CA LYS A 85 6.95 2.04 21.45
C LYS A 85 8.08 3.06 21.19
N GLY A 86 7.95 3.90 20.16
CA GLY A 86 8.93 4.93 19.82
C GLY A 86 10.17 4.39 19.08
N LYS A 87 10.11 3.18 18.49
CA LYS A 87 11.22 2.65 17.69
C LYS A 87 11.07 3.08 16.24
N ASP A 88 11.58 4.25 15.88
CA ASP A 88 11.50 4.78 14.51
C ASP A 88 12.18 3.89 13.47
N ALA A 89 13.22 3.13 13.88
CA ALA A 89 13.83 2.08 13.06
C ALA A 89 12.82 1.00 12.60
N ALA A 90 11.62 0.93 13.17
CA ALA A 90 10.55 0.04 12.75
C ALA A 90 9.74 0.57 11.54
N LEU A 91 9.90 1.83 11.11
CA LEU A 91 9.17 2.40 9.96
C LEU A 91 9.38 1.59 8.68
N HIS A 92 10.64 1.37 8.30
CA HIS A 92 10.98 0.61 7.09
C HIS A 92 10.56 -0.88 7.18
N PRO A 93 10.87 -1.62 8.27
CA PRO A 93 10.35 -2.98 8.49
C PRO A 93 8.82 -3.06 8.45
N LEU A 94 8.11 -2.08 9.03
CA LEU A 94 6.65 -2.03 9.01
C LEU A 94 6.13 -1.82 7.59
N ARG A 95 6.73 -0.92 6.81
CA ARG A 95 6.36 -0.71 5.40
C ARG A 95 6.46 -2.00 4.60
N LYS A 96 7.59 -2.70 4.71
CA LYS A 96 7.79 -4.01 4.04
C LYS A 96 6.74 -5.03 4.47
N ALA A 97 6.48 -5.15 5.78
CA ALA A 97 5.47 -6.07 6.29
C ALA A 97 4.03 -5.70 5.84
N CYS A 98 3.73 -4.41 5.69
CA CYS A 98 2.45 -3.95 5.15
C CYS A 98 2.30 -4.30 3.67
N VAL A 99 3.37 -4.19 2.86
CA VAL A 99 3.37 -4.63 1.46
C VAL A 99 3.08 -6.13 1.37
N ASP A 100 3.81 -6.95 2.15
CA ASP A 100 3.61 -8.40 2.16
C ASP A 100 2.16 -8.75 2.53
N HIS A 101 1.63 -8.13 3.59
CA HIS A 101 0.27 -8.39 4.04
C HIS A 101 -0.78 -7.90 3.03
N GLN A 102 -0.53 -6.78 2.37
CA GLN A 102 -1.41 -6.24 1.34
C GLN A 102 -1.50 -7.18 0.15
N ASN A 103 -0.35 -7.69 -0.32
CA ASN A 103 -0.29 -8.65 -1.41
C ASN A 103 -1.08 -9.92 -1.08
N HIS A 104 -0.99 -10.42 0.15
CA HIS A 104 -1.81 -11.55 0.59
C HIS A 104 -3.30 -11.23 0.61
N LEU A 105 -3.71 -10.06 1.12
CA LEU A 105 -5.12 -9.68 1.13
C LEU A 105 -5.67 -9.48 -0.29
N ALA A 106 -4.86 -9.01 -1.23
CA ALA A 106 -5.29 -8.73 -2.61
C ALA A 106 -5.93 -9.96 -3.29
N PHE A 107 -5.41 -11.17 -3.05
CA PHE A 107 -5.99 -12.43 -3.55
C PHE A 107 -7.46 -12.63 -3.15
N PHE A 108 -7.88 -12.06 -2.01
CA PHE A 108 -9.21 -12.22 -1.44
C PHE A 108 -10.11 -10.99 -1.66
N THR A 109 -9.67 -10.02 -2.47
CA THR A 109 -10.43 -8.79 -2.76
C THR A 109 -11.18 -8.82 -4.08
N LEU A 110 -11.20 -9.95 -4.79
CA LEU A 110 -11.94 -10.09 -6.05
C LEU A 110 -13.45 -9.83 -5.80
N GLY A 111 -14.01 -8.80 -6.44
CA GLY A 111 -15.39 -8.34 -6.25
C GLY A 111 -15.57 -7.08 -5.37
N ALA A 112 -14.49 -6.54 -4.79
CA ALA A 112 -14.36 -5.22 -4.14
C ALA A 112 -15.35 -4.83 -3.02
N LYS A 113 -16.31 -5.68 -2.65
CA LYS A 113 -17.26 -5.41 -1.56
C LYS A 113 -16.87 -6.18 -0.28
N GLY A 114 -17.22 -5.62 0.88
CA GLY A 114 -17.07 -6.27 2.18
C GLY A 114 -15.83 -5.88 2.99
N LYS A 115 -15.70 -6.50 4.18
CA LYS A 115 -14.75 -6.05 5.21
C LYS A 115 -13.28 -6.33 4.87
N ILE A 116 -13.00 -7.34 4.05
CA ILE A 116 -11.63 -7.66 3.58
C ILE A 116 -11.14 -6.56 2.63
N ALA A 117 -11.96 -6.14 1.67
CA ALA A 117 -11.64 -5.04 0.76
C ALA A 117 -11.44 -3.70 1.50
N ALA A 118 -12.32 -3.40 2.46
CA ALA A 118 -12.16 -2.21 3.32
C ALA A 118 -10.85 -2.24 4.11
N ARG A 119 -10.48 -3.40 4.67
CA ARG A 119 -9.20 -3.58 5.39
C ARG A 119 -8.00 -3.43 4.46
N HIS A 120 -8.06 -4.01 3.26
CA HIS A 120 -7.02 -3.85 2.23
C HIS A 120 -6.84 -2.37 1.86
N GLY A 121 -7.92 -1.60 1.70
CA GLY A 121 -7.87 -0.15 1.47
C GLY A 121 -7.20 0.62 2.62
N LYS A 122 -7.51 0.30 3.88
CA LYS A 122 -6.85 0.90 5.05
C LYS A 122 -5.36 0.56 5.10
N LEU A 123 -4.99 -0.67 4.77
CA LEU A 123 -3.59 -1.11 4.71
C LEU A 123 -2.82 -0.40 3.61
N ARG A 124 -3.42 -0.20 2.42
CA ARG A 124 -2.84 0.60 1.34
C ARG A 124 -2.55 2.03 1.81
N ARG A 125 -3.52 2.67 2.48
CA ARG A 125 -3.33 4.03 3.04
C ARG A 125 -2.17 4.09 4.03
N LEU A 126 -2.07 3.12 4.94
CA LEU A 126 -0.95 3.02 5.89
C LEU A 126 0.39 2.84 5.15
N ARG A 127 0.44 1.97 4.14
CA ARG A 127 1.64 1.77 3.32
C ARG A 127 2.05 3.07 2.62
N ASP A 128 1.10 3.80 2.06
CA ASP A 128 1.36 5.04 1.37
C ASP A 128 1.87 6.13 2.35
N GLN A 129 1.32 6.21 3.57
CA GLN A 129 1.86 7.06 4.66
C GLN A 129 3.30 6.70 5.02
N LEU A 130 3.60 5.41 5.22
CA LEU A 130 4.96 4.94 5.51
C LEU A 130 5.92 5.19 4.34
N GLY A 131 5.42 5.15 3.11
CA GLY A 131 6.16 5.55 1.92
C GLY A 131 6.54 7.03 1.97
N LEU A 132 5.63 7.91 2.39
CA LEU A 132 5.92 9.32 2.57
C LEU A 132 6.97 9.59 3.66
N CYS A 133 6.93 8.86 4.79
CA CYS A 133 7.99 8.97 5.81
C CYS A 133 9.38 8.67 5.22
N HIS A 134 9.48 7.58 4.45
CA HIS A 134 10.73 7.19 3.81
C HIS A 134 11.17 8.19 2.73
N ASP A 135 10.24 8.70 1.92
CA ASP A 135 10.52 9.74 0.94
C ASP A 135 11.11 11.00 1.60
N LEU A 136 10.68 11.35 2.82
CA LEU A 136 11.23 12.47 3.58
C LEU A 136 12.62 12.17 4.14
N GLU A 137 12.88 10.95 4.62
CA GLU A 137 14.22 10.54 5.05
C GLU A 137 15.22 10.65 3.89
N VAL A 138 14.86 10.09 2.73
CA VAL A 138 15.68 10.18 1.52
C VAL A 138 15.88 11.63 1.08
N LEU A 139 14.85 12.48 1.20
CA LEU A 139 14.96 13.89 0.86
C LEU A 139 15.88 14.65 1.83
N ARG A 140 15.81 14.36 3.13
CA ARG A 140 16.72 14.96 4.13
C ARG A 140 18.17 14.57 3.87
N ASP A 141 18.43 13.29 3.62
CA ASP A 141 19.77 12.82 3.27
C ASP A 141 20.28 13.47 1.98
N PHE A 142 19.40 13.59 0.98
CA PHE A 142 19.72 14.30 -0.26
C PHE A 142 20.09 15.76 -0.01
N VAL A 143 19.32 16.47 0.83
CA VAL A 143 19.51 17.90 1.14
C VAL A 143 20.81 18.14 1.94
N ARG A 144 21.15 17.27 2.89
CA ARG A 144 22.36 17.38 3.72
C ARG A 144 23.67 17.32 2.94
N THR A 145 23.65 16.73 1.75
CA THR A 145 24.83 16.58 0.89
C THR A 145 25.00 17.72 -0.12
N ARG A 146 24.18 18.78 -0.04
CA ARG A 146 24.17 19.88 -1.00
C ARG A 146 25.06 21.04 -0.56
N SER A 147 25.94 21.45 -1.45
CA SER A 147 26.76 22.67 -1.30
C SER A 147 26.27 23.85 -2.15
N ASP A 148 25.33 23.61 -3.08
CA ASP A 148 24.81 24.58 -4.04
C ASP A 148 23.50 25.24 -3.62
N VAL A 149 23.10 25.06 -2.36
CA VAL A 149 21.98 25.73 -1.71
C VAL A 149 22.53 26.49 -0.50
N SER A 150 22.00 27.68 -0.23
CA SER A 150 22.47 28.48 0.91
C SER A 150 22.26 27.74 2.24
N ALA A 151 23.19 27.91 3.20
CA ALA A 151 23.10 27.23 4.49
C ALA A 151 21.80 27.58 5.24
N SER A 152 21.35 28.85 5.16
CA SER A 152 20.09 29.29 5.77
C SER A 152 18.87 28.60 5.16
N ASP A 153 18.83 28.47 3.83
CA ASP A 153 17.74 27.77 3.13
C ASP A 153 17.75 26.26 3.45
N LEU A 154 18.93 25.64 3.60
CA LEU A 154 19.07 24.23 3.99
C LEU A 154 18.58 23.98 5.43
N ILE A 155 18.91 24.87 6.38
CA ILE A 155 18.44 24.78 7.76
C ILE A 155 16.91 24.87 7.79
N HIS A 156 16.33 25.87 7.12
CA HIS A 156 14.88 26.04 7.08
C HIS A 156 14.18 24.84 6.43
N LEU A 157 14.74 24.28 5.35
CA LEU A 157 14.22 23.08 4.71
C LEU A 157 14.28 21.87 5.66
N GLU A 158 15.39 21.66 6.36
CA GLU A 158 15.54 20.56 7.32
C GLU A 158 14.50 20.66 8.45
N GLU A 159 14.23 21.85 8.98
CA GLU A 159 13.20 22.10 10.00
C GLU A 159 11.80 21.69 9.51
N VAL A 160 11.42 22.13 8.31
CA VAL A 160 10.13 21.79 7.69
C VAL A 160 10.02 20.28 7.46
N LEU A 161 11.07 19.65 6.93
CA LEU A 161 11.10 18.21 6.67
C LEU A 161 11.03 17.39 7.97
N MET A 162 11.73 17.81 9.03
CA MET A 162 11.69 17.17 10.34
C MET A 162 10.30 17.25 10.97
N ARG A 163 9.70 18.44 10.99
CA ARG A 163 8.33 18.64 11.51
C ARG A 163 7.35 17.72 10.78
N ARG A 164 7.40 17.72 9.45
CA ARG A 164 6.48 16.89 8.66
C ARG A 164 6.70 15.40 8.86
N HIS A 165 7.95 14.95 8.93
CA HIS A 165 8.27 13.57 9.21
C HIS A 165 7.65 13.13 10.53
N GLY A 166 7.81 13.93 11.59
CA GLY A 166 7.18 13.69 12.89
C GLY A 166 5.66 13.54 12.81
N GLU A 167 4.97 14.45 12.11
CA GLU A 167 3.51 14.36 11.91
C GLU A 167 3.08 13.08 11.19
N LEU A 168 3.81 12.68 10.14
CA LEU A 168 3.51 11.47 9.38
C LEU A 168 3.77 10.21 10.19
N VAL A 169 4.84 10.19 10.99
CA VAL A 169 5.12 9.10 11.93
C VAL A 169 3.97 8.96 12.93
N GLN A 170 3.49 10.05 13.52
CA GLN A 170 2.33 10.01 14.42
C GLN A 170 1.06 9.50 13.74
N LYS A 171 0.81 9.91 12.49
CA LYS A 171 -0.32 9.37 11.69
C LYS A 171 -0.17 7.88 11.40
N ALA A 172 1.05 7.42 11.09
CA ALA A 172 1.34 6.02 10.86
C ALA A 172 1.19 5.17 12.13
N ILE A 173 1.64 5.68 13.29
CA ILE A 173 1.43 5.05 14.61
C ILE A 173 -0.06 4.84 14.85
N LYS A 174 -0.87 5.91 14.78
CA LYS A 174 -2.32 5.83 15.00
C LYS A 174 -3.00 4.85 14.03
N SER A 175 -2.68 4.95 12.74
CA SER A 175 -3.27 4.09 11.70
C SER A 175 -2.87 2.63 11.88
N SER A 176 -1.62 2.36 12.23
CA SER A 176 -1.12 0.99 12.46
C SER A 176 -1.70 0.38 13.74
N ALA A 177 -1.85 1.17 14.81
CA ALA A 177 -2.49 0.73 16.05
C ALA A 177 -3.92 0.28 15.81
N VAL A 178 -4.72 1.06 15.07
CA VAL A 178 -6.10 0.69 14.70
C VAL A 178 -6.12 -0.56 13.83
N LEU A 179 -5.26 -0.62 12.81
CA LEU A 179 -5.27 -1.72 11.85
C LEU A 179 -4.83 -3.06 12.48
N PHE A 180 -3.92 -3.03 13.45
CA PHE A 180 -3.31 -4.21 14.07
C PHE A 180 -3.66 -4.39 15.56
N ALA A 181 -4.73 -3.76 16.03
CA ALA A 181 -5.21 -3.85 17.42
C ALA A 181 -5.44 -5.31 17.85
N GLY A 182 -6.09 -6.10 17.00
CA GLY A 182 -6.45 -7.49 17.30
C GLY A 182 -5.25 -8.42 17.47
N LYS A 183 -5.36 -9.41 18.34
CA LYS A 183 -4.38 -10.50 18.43
C LYS A 183 -4.43 -11.36 17.15
N PRO A 184 -3.34 -12.03 16.75
CA PRO A 184 -3.32 -12.84 15.54
C PRO A 184 -4.42 -13.90 15.43
N ARG A 185 -4.76 -14.58 16.54
CA ARG A 185 -5.87 -15.55 16.59
C ARG A 185 -7.24 -14.88 16.35
N GLN A 186 -7.41 -13.64 16.77
CA GLN A 186 -8.65 -12.88 16.50
C GLN A 186 -8.74 -12.48 15.03
N PHE A 187 -7.62 -12.05 14.43
CA PHE A 187 -7.55 -11.78 13.00
C PHE A 187 -7.88 -13.04 12.19
N GLU A 188 -7.32 -14.19 12.54
CA GLU A 188 -7.57 -15.46 11.88
C GLU A 188 -9.05 -15.86 11.92
N LYS A 189 -9.68 -15.83 13.11
CA LYS A 189 -11.12 -16.09 13.26
C LYS A 189 -11.99 -15.10 12.46
N TRP A 190 -11.66 -13.81 12.53
CA TRP A 190 -12.34 -12.77 11.77
C TRP A 190 -12.21 -13.02 10.26
N PHE A 191 -11.00 -13.34 9.79
CA PHE A 191 -10.69 -13.53 8.39
C PHE A 191 -11.41 -14.75 7.81
N ALA A 192 -11.38 -15.89 8.52
CA ALA A 192 -12.12 -17.09 8.13
C ALA A 192 -13.63 -16.82 8.02
N ARG A 193 -14.22 -16.11 8.99
CA ARG A 193 -15.64 -15.73 8.97
C ARG A 193 -15.98 -14.83 7.77
N GLU A 194 -15.15 -13.84 7.46
CA GLU A 194 -15.43 -12.95 6.34
C GLU A 194 -15.24 -13.66 4.98
N LEU A 195 -14.29 -14.59 4.86
CA LEU A 195 -14.14 -15.42 3.66
C LEU A 195 -15.35 -16.33 3.42
N GLY A 196 -15.91 -16.95 4.48
CA GLY A 196 -17.11 -17.77 4.37
C GLY A 196 -18.34 -17.00 3.85
N LYS A 197 -18.39 -15.68 4.05
CA LYS A 197 -19.45 -14.82 3.48
C LYS A 197 -19.26 -14.57 1.99
N VAL A 198 -18.01 -14.45 1.55
CA VAL A 198 -17.68 -14.20 0.14
C VAL A 198 -18.03 -15.42 -0.72
N SER A 199 -17.81 -16.65 -0.22
CA SER A 199 -18.22 -17.86 -0.94
C SER A 199 -19.74 -18.00 -1.08
N ILE A 200 -20.51 -17.60 -0.06
CA ILE A 200 -21.99 -17.62 -0.09
C ILE A 200 -22.52 -16.56 -1.06
N SER A 201 -21.98 -15.34 -1.01
CA SER A 201 -22.40 -14.24 -1.90
C SER A 201 -22.05 -14.51 -3.37
N GLY A 202 -20.86 -15.06 -3.64
CA GLY A 202 -20.43 -15.40 -5.00
C GLY A 202 -21.23 -16.57 -5.61
N ALA A 203 -21.61 -17.55 -4.78
CA ALA A 203 -22.48 -18.65 -5.20
C ALA A 203 -23.91 -18.15 -5.51
N ALA A 204 -24.47 -17.26 -4.68
CA ALA A 204 -25.78 -16.67 -4.90
C ALA A 204 -25.83 -15.78 -6.15
N GLU A 205 -24.81 -14.93 -6.37
CA GLU A 205 -24.71 -14.10 -7.57
C GLU A 205 -24.49 -14.94 -8.84
N ALA A 206 -23.69 -16.01 -8.77
CA ALA A 206 -23.51 -16.93 -9.89
C ALA A 206 -24.81 -17.70 -10.23
N SER A 207 -25.54 -18.17 -9.22
CA SER A 207 -26.85 -18.82 -9.40
C SER A 207 -27.85 -17.88 -10.05
N SER A 208 -27.95 -16.63 -9.57
CA SER A 208 -28.85 -15.63 -10.15
C SER A 208 -28.53 -15.27 -11.62
N ARG A 209 -27.24 -15.28 -12.00
CA ARG A 209 -26.83 -15.05 -13.39
C ARG A 209 -27.14 -16.24 -14.30
N LEU A 210 -27.02 -17.46 -13.78
CA LEU A 210 -27.38 -18.68 -14.52
C LEU A 210 -28.90 -18.76 -14.72
N GLU A 211 -29.68 -18.42 -13.70
CA GLU A 211 -31.15 -18.37 -13.79
C GLU A 211 -31.62 -17.28 -14.76
N ALA A 212 -31.03 -16.08 -14.71
CA ALA A 212 -31.33 -15.01 -15.67
C ALA A 212 -30.93 -15.35 -17.11
N SER A 213 -29.81 -16.07 -17.30
CA SER A 213 -29.37 -16.56 -18.61
C SER A 213 -30.28 -17.67 -19.13
N ALA A 214 -30.78 -18.56 -18.27
CA ALA A 214 -31.70 -19.62 -18.64
C ALA A 214 -33.07 -19.05 -19.06
N ALA A 215 -33.61 -18.10 -18.30
CA ALA A 215 -34.86 -17.40 -18.63
C ALA A 215 -34.77 -16.63 -19.96
N SER A 216 -33.62 -16.03 -20.25
CA SER A 216 -33.37 -15.33 -21.52
C SER A 216 -33.27 -16.29 -22.72
N MET A 217 -32.78 -17.52 -22.51
CA MET A 217 -32.75 -18.56 -23.56
C MET A 217 -34.12 -19.19 -23.83
N GLU A 218 -35.00 -19.30 -22.83
CA GLU A 218 -36.37 -19.80 -23.04
C GLU A 218 -37.24 -18.80 -23.80
N LEU A 219 -37.09 -17.50 -23.54
CA LEU A 219 -37.79 -16.44 -24.29
C LEU A 219 -37.40 -16.39 -25.77
N GLN A 220 -36.17 -16.80 -26.14
CA GLN A 220 -35.74 -16.88 -27.54
C GLN A 220 -36.22 -18.13 -28.27
N LYS A 221 -36.66 -19.18 -27.56
CA LYS A 221 -37.15 -20.43 -28.17
C LYS A 221 -38.66 -20.46 -28.45
N GLY A 222 -39.42 -19.48 -27.95
CA GLY A 222 -40.87 -19.39 -28.12
C GLY A 222 -41.36 -18.49 -29.26
N VAL A 223 -40.47 -17.98 -30.12
CA VAL A 223 -40.79 -17.02 -31.21
C VAL A 223 -40.54 -17.64 -32.61
N GLY A 224 -40.48 -18.98 -32.71
CA GLY A 224 -40.30 -19.71 -33.97
C GLY A 224 -41.56 -20.40 -34.43
#